data_AF-A0A2D5DAD7-F1
#
_entry.id   AF-A0A2D5DAD7-F1
#
_cell.length_a   1.000
_cell.length_b   1.000
_cell.length_c   1.000
_cell.angle_alpha   90.00
_cell.angle_beta   90.00
_cell.angle_gamma   90.00
#
_symmetry.space_group_name_H-M   'P 1'
#
loop_
_entity.id
_entity.type
_entity.pdbx_description
1 polymer ?
#
loop_
_entity_poly.entity_id
_entity_poly.type
_entity_poly.pdbx_seq_one_letter_code
_entity_poly.pdbx_strand_id
1 'polypeptide(L)' 'MEDEVLTKQSIIDELKREYLDELSISELQERILSLKDEIGRAEKKIEVKKLSKNNAESIFKK' A
#
# COMPACT_ATOMS: atom_id res chain seq x y z
N MET A 1 -22.94 -22.60 -0.89
CA MET A 1 -22.28 -21.81 -1.96
C MET A 1 -21.00 -21.36 -1.31
N GLU A 2 -19.87 -21.95 -1.69
CA GLU A 2 -18.57 -21.51 -1.18
C GLU A 2 -18.39 -20.09 -1.72
N ASP A 3 -18.47 -19.10 -0.82
CA ASP A 3 -18.10 -17.73 -1.14
C ASP A 3 -16.62 -17.78 -1.52
N GLU A 4 -16.36 -17.81 -2.82
CA GLU A 4 -15.03 -17.57 -3.37
C GLU A 4 -14.60 -16.21 -2.86
N VAL A 5 -13.76 -16.22 -1.82
CA VAL A 5 -13.04 -15.04 -1.37
C VAL A 5 -12.11 -14.70 -2.53
N LEU A 6 -12.61 -13.88 -3.46
CA LEU A 6 -11.83 -13.15 -4.45
C LEU A 6 -10.82 -12.32 -3.65
N THR A 7 -9.69 -12.93 -3.32
CA THR A 7 -8.51 -12.24 -2.84
C THR A 7 -8.18 -11.25 -3.93
N LYS A 8 -8.57 -9.99 -3.76
CA LYS A 8 -8.15 -8.88 -4.61
C LYS A 8 -6.63 -9.00 -4.69
N GLN A 9 -6.13 -9.41 -5.85
CA GLN A 9 -4.70 -9.49 -6.07
C GLN A 9 -4.17 -8.08 -5.82
N SER A 10 -3.24 -7.94 -4.88
CA SER A 10 -2.67 -6.64 -4.59
C SER A 10 -1.92 -6.17 -5.84
N ILE A 11 -2.06 -4.90 -6.22
CA ILE A 11 -1.27 -4.28 -7.30
C ILE A 11 0.23 -4.58 -7.10
N ILE A 12 0.68 -4.66 -5.84
CA ILE A 12 2.06 -5.01 -5.50
C ILE A 12 2.44 -6.43 -5.94
N ASP A 13 1.52 -7.39 -5.85
CA ASP A 13 1.79 -8.79 -6.23
C ASP A 13 1.83 -8.97 -7.74
N GLU A 14 1.04 -8.19 -8.49
CA GLU A 14 1.11 -8.13 -9.95
C GLU A 14 2.45 -7.54 -10.39
N LEU A 15 2.80 -6.37 -9.85
CA LEU A 15 4.08 -5.73 -10.16
C LEU A 15 5.26 -6.67 -9.87
N LYS A 16 5.29 -7.36 -8.72
CA LYS A 16 6.39 -8.28 -8.38
C LYS A 16 6.64 -9.43 -9.37
N ARG A 17 5.64 -9.82 -10.17
CA ARG A 17 5.74 -10.97 -11.09
C ARG A 17 6.29 -10.59 -12.47
N GLU A 18 6.27 -9.32 -12.82
CA GLU A 18 6.78 -8.81 -14.11
C GLU A 18 8.31 -8.72 -14.13
N TYR A 19 8.91 -9.20 -15.22
CA TYR A 19 10.35 -9.04 -15.49
C TYR A 19 10.66 -7.60 -15.92
N LEU A 20 11.51 -6.91 -15.15
CA LEU A 20 11.85 -5.51 -15.43
C LEU A 20 12.58 -5.33 -16.76
N ASP A 21 13.35 -6.34 -17.18
CA ASP A 21 14.13 -6.30 -18.43
C ASP A 21 13.25 -6.33 -19.69
N GLU A 22 11.99 -6.74 -19.56
CA GLU A 22 11.01 -6.80 -20.64
C GLU A 22 10.20 -5.50 -20.79
N LEU A 23 10.34 -4.56 -19.84
CA LEU A 23 9.58 -3.31 -19.82
C LEU A 23 10.34 -2.18 -20.51
N SER A 24 9.59 -1.35 -21.24
CA SER A 24 10.07 -0.08 -21.75
C SER A 24 10.33 0.94 -20.64
N ILE A 25 11.09 1.99 -20.96
CA ILE A 25 11.35 3.09 -20.03
C ILE A 25 10.04 3.70 -19.49
N SER A 26 9.03 3.88 -20.35
CA SER A 26 7.74 4.45 -19.95
C SER A 26 6.99 3.54 -18.98
N GLU A 27 6.95 2.23 -19.23
CA GLU A 27 6.31 1.26 -18.33
C GLU A 27 7.02 1.23 -16.96
N LEU A 28 8.36 1.30 -16.94
CA LEU A 28 9.12 1.40 -15.70
C LEU A 28 8.80 2.70 -14.93
N GLN A 29 8.60 3.82 -15.63
CA GLN A 29 8.21 5.09 -15.01
C GLN A 29 6.80 5.03 -14.40
N GLU A 30 5.82 4.47 -15.11
CA GLU A 30 4.45 4.28 -14.62
C GLU A 30 4.41 3.35 -13.40
N ARG A 31 5.23 2.30 -13.43
CA ARG A 31 5.39 1.39 -12.30
C ARG A 31 5.98 2.08 -11.08
N ILE A 32 7.00 2.91 -11.24
CA ILE A 32 7.55 3.73 -10.15
C ILE A 32 6.48 4.65 -9.56
N LEU A 33 5.67 5.30 -10.40
CA LEU A 33 4.57 6.17 -9.93
C LEU A 33 3.55 5.40 -9.09
N SER A 34 3.16 4.21 -9.55
CA SER A 34 2.21 3.34 -8.83
C SER A 34 2.75 2.91 -7.47
N LEU A 35 4.03 2.55 -7.39
CA LEU A 35 4.67 2.19 -6.12
C LEU A 35 4.76 3.37 -5.15
N LYS A 36 5.05 4.57 -5.65
CA LYS A 36 5.07 5.79 -4.83
C LYS A 36 3.71 6.12 -4.25
N ASP A 37 2.64 5.93 -5.02
CA ASP A 37 1.28 6.14 -4.50
C ASP A 37 0.94 5.15 -3.38
N GLU A 38 1.29 3.87 -3.53
CA GLU A 38 1.08 2.87 -2.47
C GLU A 38 1.88 3.19 -1.20
N ILE A 39 3.13 3.65 -1.34
CA ILE A 39 3.93 4.13 -0.19
C ILE A 39 3.19 5.28 0.50
N GLY A 40 2.71 6.27 -0.24
CA GLY A 40 1.96 7.40 0.31
C GLY A 40 0.67 6.99 1.02
N ARG A 41 -0.05 5.97 0.52
CA ARG A 41 -1.22 5.39 1.20
C ARG A 41 -0.84 4.76 2.55
N ALA A 42 0.26 3.99 2.57
CA ALA A 42 0.75 3.36 3.80
C ALA A 42 1.20 4.40 4.83
N GLU A 43 1.93 5.44 4.41
CA GLU A 43 2.39 6.54 5.27
C GLU A 43 1.22 7.28 5.92
N LYS A 44 0.19 7.66 5.15
CA LYS A 44 -1.04 8.28 5.70
C LYS A 44 -1.71 7.38 6.74
N LYS A 45 -1.77 6.07 6.48
CA LYS A 45 -2.36 5.11 7.42
C LYS A 45 -1.56 4.99 8.71
N ILE A 46 -0.22 5.08 8.62
CA ILE A 46 0.67 5.15 9.79
C ILE A 46 0.42 6.43 10.59
N GLU A 47 0.31 7.57 9.92
CA GLU A 47 0.05 8.86 10.58
C GLU A 47 -1.28 8.85 11.35
N VAL A 48 -2.36 8.38 10.73
CA VAL A 48 -3.67 8.21 11.40
C VAL A 48 -3.55 7.30 12.62
N LYS A 49 -2.82 6.19 12.51
CA LYS A 49 -2.59 5.28 13.64
C LYS A 49 -1.78 5.92 14.77
N LYS A 50 -0.76 6.72 14.45
CA LYS A 50 0.01 7.49 15.44
C LYS A 50 -0.87 8.49 16.18
N LEU A 51 -1.70 9.24 15.45
CA LEU A 51 -2.64 10.19 16.05
C LEU A 51 -3.65 9.49 16.97
N SER A 52 -4.22 8.37 16.51
CA SER A 52 -5.13 7.55 17.32
C SER A 52 -4.47 7.03 18.60
N LYS A 53 -3.23 6.52 18.50
CA LYS A 53 -2.44 6.07 19.66
C LYS A 53 -2.18 7.20 20.65
N ASN A 54 -1.69 8.35 20.17
CA ASN A 54 -1.41 9.50 21.02
C ASN A 54 -2.68 9.98 21.75
N ASN A 55 -3.80 10.06 21.03
CA ASN A 55 -5.07 10.46 21.63
C ASN A 55 -5.52 9.48 22.72
N ALA A 56 -5.41 8.17 22.48
CA ALA A 56 -5.72 7.16 23.49
C ALA A 56 -4.82 7.31 24.73
N GLU A 57 -3.50 7.43 24.54
CA GLU A 57 -2.55 7.60 25.65
C GLU A 57 -2.79 8.90 26.45
N SER A 58 -3.21 9.98 25.80
CA SER A 58 -3.57 11.24 26.47
C SER A 58 -4.83 11.11 27.34
N ILE A 59 -5.77 10.23 27.01
CA ILE A 59 -6.99 10.01 27.80
C ILE A 59 -6.68 9.21 29.09
N PHE A 60 -5.75 8.25 29.04
CA PHE A 60 -5.40 7.39 30.18
C PHE A 60 -4.30 7.93 31.10
N LYS A 61 -3.62 9.02 30.72
CA LYS A 61 -2.59 9.69 31.55
C LYS A 61 -3.15 10.77 32.50
N LYS A 62 -4.48 10.87 32.64
CA LYS A 62 -5.16 11.84 33.50
C LYS A 62 -5.61 11.24 34.82
#